data_AF-A0A7K5VGM1-F1
#
_entry.id   AF-A0A7K5VGM1-F1
#
_cell.length_a   1.000
_cell.length_b   1.000
_cell.length_c   1.000
_cell.angle_alpha   90.00
_cell.angle_beta   90.00
_cell.angle_gamma   90.00
#
_symmetry.space_group_name_H-M   'P 1'
#
loop_
_entity.id
_entity.type
_entity.pdbx_description
1 polymer ?
#
loop_
_entity_poly.entity_id
_entity_poly.type
_entity_poly.pdbx_seq_one_letter_code
_entity_poly.pdbx_strand_id
1 'polypeptide(L)'
;AQKLLGVINWLCPYLGLTTAQLSLLFNILKGDPDLKSPRKMPPEVQRALQKVQRAVSARQVHRVDPSIDSTVFITTPEFHPTGIIGQWNKQ
;
A
#
# COMPACT_ATOMS: atom_id res chain seq x y z
N ALA A 1 -9.29 15.39 2.63
CA ALA A 1 -9.81 14.06 2.19
C ALA A 1 -9.32 13.66 0.79
N GLN A 2 -9.50 14.49 -0.25
CA GLN A 2 -9.17 14.12 -1.64
C GLN A 2 -7.70 13.70 -1.86
N LYS A 3 -6.71 14.43 -1.33
CA LYS A 3 -5.29 14.06 -1.48
C LYS A 3 -5.01 12.64 -0.94
N LEU A 4 -5.51 12.33 0.25
CA LEU A 4 -5.37 11.00 0.87
C LEU A 4 -5.98 9.91 -0.02
N LEU A 5 -7.18 10.13 -0.53
CA LEU A 5 -7.86 9.16 -1.40
C LEU A 5 -7.16 9.00 -2.75
N GLY A 6 -6.56 10.06 -3.29
CA GLY A 6 -5.71 9.98 -4.47
C GLY A 6 -4.51 9.04 -4.25
N VAL A 7 -3.81 9.20 -3.13
CA VAL A 7 -2.68 8.33 -2.74
C VAL A 7 -3.14 6.88 -2.53
N ILE A 8 -4.27 6.66 -1.86
CA ILE A 8 -4.81 5.31 -1.62
C ILE A 8 -5.24 4.66 -2.94
N ASN A 9 -5.85 5.41 -3.86
CA ASN A 9 -6.23 4.90 -5.18
C ASN A 9 -4.99 4.47 -5.99
N TRP A 10 -3.92 5.27 -5.94
CA TRP A 10 -2.64 4.92 -6.56
C TRP A 10 -2.01 3.66 -5.96
N LEU A 11 -2.10 3.50 -4.64
CA LEU A 11 -1.56 2.32 -3.93
C LEU A 11 -2.39 1.05 -4.13
N CYS A 12 -3.69 1.15 -4.42
CA CYS A 12 -4.63 0.02 -4.42
C CYS A 12 -4.13 -1.24 -5.17
N PRO A 13 -3.59 -1.15 -6.40
CA PRO A 13 -3.11 -2.33 -7.14
C PRO A 13 -2.01 -3.09 -6.38
N TYR A 14 -1.21 -2.38 -5.60
CA TYR A 14 -0.07 -2.93 -4.85
C TYR A 14 -0.46 -3.45 -3.47
N LEU A 15 -1.66 -3.14 -2.98
CA LEU A 15 -2.11 -3.51 -1.63
C LEU A 15 -2.96 -4.78 -1.60
N GLY A 16 -3.39 -5.30 -2.76
CA GLY A 16 -4.25 -6.50 -2.82
C GLY A 16 -5.61 -6.26 -2.17
N LEU A 17 -6.03 -5.00 -2.12
CA LEU A 17 -7.35 -4.58 -1.64
C LEU A 17 -8.31 -4.56 -2.82
N THR A 18 -9.54 -4.99 -2.60
CA THR A 18 -10.58 -4.94 -3.64
C THR A 18 -11.21 -3.56 -3.72
N THR A 19 -11.70 -3.19 -4.89
CA THR A 19 -12.44 -1.93 -5.11
C THR A 19 -13.67 -1.84 -4.19
N ALA A 20 -14.29 -2.98 -3.87
CA ALA A 20 -15.40 -3.06 -2.92
C ALA A 20 -14.99 -2.64 -1.50
N GLN A 21 -13.80 -3.06 -1.04
CA GLN A 21 -13.26 -2.67 0.28
C GLN A 21 -12.93 -1.17 0.36
N LEU A 22 -12.63 -0.54 -0.77
CA LEU A 22 -12.33 0.90 -0.86
C LEU A 22 -13.54 1.77 -1.22
N SER A 23 -14.64 1.19 -1.71
CA SER A 23 -15.87 1.91 -2.10
C SER A 23 -16.37 2.85 -1.00
N LEU A 24 -16.22 2.43 0.26
CA LEU A 24 -16.62 3.19 1.43
C LEU A 24 -15.77 4.45 1.65
N LEU A 25 -14.50 4.42 1.25
CA LEU A 25 -13.60 5.56 1.30
C LEU A 25 -13.97 6.63 0.26
N PHE A 26 -14.42 6.22 -0.92
CA PHE A 26 -14.88 7.14 -1.97
C PHE A 26 -16.20 7.82 -1.61
N ASN A 27 -17.04 7.20 -0.78
CA ASN A 27 -18.27 7.82 -0.30
C ASN A 27 -18.02 9.08 0.56
N ILE A 28 -16.83 9.25 1.17
CA ILE A 28 -16.43 10.51 1.83
C ILE A 28 -16.32 11.67 0.83
N LEU A 29 -16.06 11.37 -0.45
CA LEU A 29 -15.95 12.40 -1.47
C LEU A 29 -17.30 12.87 -2.00
N LYS A 30 -18.35 12.08 -1.79
CA LYS A 30 -19.72 12.45 -2.16
C LYS A 30 -20.23 13.53 -1.19
N GLY A 31 -20.82 14.58 -1.73
CA GLY A 31 -21.29 15.74 -0.97
C GLY A 31 -20.74 17.05 -1.53
N ASP A 32 -20.52 18.02 -0.66
CA ASP A 32 -20.08 19.37 -1.01
C ASP A 32 -18.75 19.37 -1.81
N PRO A 33 -18.71 19.95 -3.01
CA PRO A 33 -17.49 20.06 -3.81
C PRO A 33 -16.43 20.98 -3.19
N ASP A 34 -16.80 21.83 -2.23
CA ASP A 34 -15.83 22.67 -1.51
C ASP A 34 -14.82 21.79 -0.75
N LEU A 35 -13.54 22.12 -0.95
CA LEU A 35 -12.41 21.49 -0.28
C LEU A 35 -12.36 21.82 1.21
N LYS A 36 -12.91 22.97 1.61
CA LYS A 36 -12.93 23.43 3.01
C LYS A 36 -14.11 22.89 3.80
N SER A 37 -15.09 22.28 3.12
CA SER A 37 -16.28 21.73 3.77
C SER A 37 -15.90 20.62 4.76
N PRO A 38 -16.36 20.69 6.03
CA PRO A 38 -16.06 19.67 7.03
C PRO A 38 -16.75 18.36 6.69
N ARG A 39 -15.96 17.29 6.51
CA ARG A 39 -16.48 15.95 6.21
C ARG A 39 -16.39 15.08 7.45
N LYS A 40 -17.53 14.55 7.88
CA LYS A 40 -17.56 13.53 8.94
C LYS A 40 -17.01 12.22 8.39
N MET A 41 -16.25 11.52 9.22
CA MET A 41 -15.67 10.22 8.89
C MET A 41 -16.43 9.15 9.70
N PRO A 42 -17.40 8.44 9.10
CA PRO A 42 -18.15 7.39 9.79
C PRO A 42 -17.21 6.30 10.34
N PRO A 43 -17.62 5.57 11.39
CA PRO A 43 -16.82 4.48 11.95
C PRO A 43 -16.41 3.42 10.91
N GLU A 44 -17.28 3.16 9.94
CA GLU A 44 -17.00 2.21 8.85
C GLU A 44 -15.85 2.68 7.94
N VAL A 45 -15.78 3.98 7.66
CA VAL A 45 -14.71 4.58 6.88
C VAL A 45 -13.38 4.50 7.64
N GLN A 46 -13.41 4.73 8.95
CA GLN A 46 -12.23 4.58 9.79
C GLN A 46 -11.69 3.15 9.79
N ARG A 47 -12.58 2.15 9.85
CA ARG A 47 -12.20 0.73 9.70
C ARG A 47 -11.57 0.42 8.34
N ALA A 48 -12.09 1.01 7.26
CA ALA A 48 -11.50 0.85 5.93
C ALA A 48 -10.09 1.46 5.85
N LEU A 49 -9.87 2.66 6.42
CA LEU A 49 -8.54 3.27 6.50
C LEU A 49 -7.56 2.44 7.32
N GLN A 50 -8.00 1.83 8.43
CA GLN A 50 -7.15 0.93 9.20
C GLN A 50 -6.72 -0.30 8.40
N LYS A 51 -7.59 -0.85 7.54
CA LYS A 51 -7.22 -1.96 6.63
C LYS A 51 -6.17 -1.52 5.61
N VAL A 52 -6.33 -0.32 5.03
CA VAL A 52 -5.33 0.25 4.12
C VAL A 52 -3.99 0.41 4.83
N GLN A 53 -3.99 0.99 6.05
CA GLN A 53 -2.77 1.16 6.85
C GLN A 53 -2.07 -0.18 7.11
N ARG A 54 -2.82 -1.22 7.52
CA ARG A 54 -2.26 -2.56 7.74
C ARG A 54 -1.68 -3.16 6.45
N ALA A 55 -2.38 -3.02 5.33
CA ALA A 55 -1.90 -3.52 4.04
C ALA A 55 -0.63 -2.80 3.58
N VAL A 56 -0.55 -1.48 3.80
CA VAL A 56 0.66 -0.68 3.53
C VAL A 56 1.80 -1.19 4.41
N SER A 57 1.61 -1.28 5.72
CA SER A 57 2.66 -1.76 6.63
C SER A 57 3.14 -3.18 6.31
N ALA A 58 2.24 -4.08 5.91
CA ALA A 58 2.59 -5.45 5.57
C ALA A 58 3.35 -5.58 4.23
N ARG A 59 3.24 -4.59 3.35
CA ARG A 59 3.87 -4.58 2.01
C ARG A 59 4.92 -3.49 1.86
N GLN A 60 5.31 -2.85 2.95
CA GLN A 60 6.42 -1.92 2.94
C GLN A 60 7.70 -2.69 2.62
N VAL A 61 8.35 -2.27 1.55
CA VAL A 61 9.68 -2.74 1.18
C VAL A 61 10.66 -1.66 1.60
N HIS A 62 11.78 -2.08 2.16
CA HIS A 62 12.87 -1.16 2.43
C HIS A 62 13.42 -0.64 1.09
N ARG A 63 13.79 0.65 1.04
CA ARG A 63 14.53 1.17 -0.10
C ARG A 63 15.87 0.46 -0.18
N VAL A 64 16.35 0.27 -1.42
CA VAL A 64 17.72 -0.17 -1.67
C VAL A 64 18.66 0.87 -1.06
N ASP A 65 19.57 0.41 -0.21
CA ASP A 65 20.63 1.23 0.36
C ASP A 65 21.90 1.07 -0.51
N PRO A 66 22.35 2.10 -1.24
CA PRO A 66 23.54 2.00 -2.09
C PRO A 66 24.83 1.71 -1.33
N SER A 67 24.85 1.88 -0.01
CA SER A 67 26.01 1.59 0.86
C SER A 67 26.09 0.12 1.30
N ILE A 68 25.07 -0.68 1.02
CA ILE A 68 25.00 -2.10 1.39
C ILE A 68 25.10 -2.96 0.11
N ASP A 69 25.99 -3.95 0.13
CA ASP A 69 26.11 -4.89 -0.99
C ASP A 69 24.81 -5.69 -1.20
N SER A 70 24.39 -5.79 -2.46
CA SER A 70 23.24 -6.62 -2.85
C SER A 70 23.69 -8.06 -3.05
N THR A 71 22.92 -9.01 -2.53
CA THR A 71 23.15 -10.44 -2.75
C THR A 71 22.07 -11.01 -3.65
N VAL A 72 22.48 -11.86 -4.60
CA VAL A 72 21.57 -12.62 -5.46
C VAL A 72 21.65 -14.09 -5.07
N PHE A 73 20.53 -14.68 -4.68
CA PHE A 73 20.39 -16.10 -4.44
C PHE A 73 19.69 -16.72 -5.63
N ILE A 74 20.34 -17.69 -6.28
CA ILE A 74 19.78 -18.41 -7.41
C ILE A 74 19.50 -19.83 -6.95
N THR A 75 18.24 -20.25 -6.99
CA THR A 75 17.86 -21.65 -6.88
C THR A 75 17.57 -22.18 -8.26
N THR A 76 18.08 -23.37 -8.58
CA THR A 76 17.87 -24.02 -9.88
C THR A 76 17.14 -25.34 -9.70
N PRO A 77 15.85 -25.33 -9.31
CA PRO A 77 15.03 -26.54 -9.47
C PRO A 77 14.96 -26.89 -10.96
N GLU A 78 14.80 -28.18 -11.23
CA GLU A 78 15.06 -28.84 -12.53
C GLU A 78 14.45 -28.14 -13.76
N PHE A 79 13.35 -27.41 -13.61
CA PHE A 79 12.67 -26.71 -14.72
C PHE A 79 12.36 -25.24 -14.46
N HIS A 80 12.65 -24.71 -13.26
CA HIS A 80 12.17 -23.38 -12.85
C HIS A 80 13.23 -22.62 -12.03
N PRO A 81 14.35 -22.21 -12.66
CA PRO A 81 15.35 -21.41 -11.95
C PRO A 81 14.70 -20.13 -11.40
N THR A 82 14.87 -19.91 -10.10
CA THR A 82 14.30 -18.76 -9.39
C THR A 82 15.44 -17.95 -8.77
N GLY A 83 15.48 -16.66 -9.10
CA GLY A 83 16.42 -15.71 -8.51
C GLY A 83 15.74 -14.81 -7.49
N ILE A 84 16.38 -14.63 -6.33
CA ILE A 84 15.97 -13.68 -5.30
C ILE A 84 17.11 -12.67 -5.12
N ILE A 85 16.80 -11.37 -5.26
CA ILE A 85 17.73 -10.28 -4.99
C ILE A 85 17.32 -9.63 -3.67
N GLY A 86 18.29 -9.41 -2.78
CA GLY A 86 18.02 -8.69 -1.53
C GLY A 86 19.28 -8.09 -0.91
N GLN A 87 19.05 -7.14 -0.01
CA GLN A 87 20.05 -6.54 0.86
C GLN A 87 19.71 -6.90 2.31
N TRP A 88 20.73 -7.26 3.08
CA TRP A 88 20.61 -7.50 4.52
C TRP A 88 21.56 -6.56 5.25
N ASN A 89 21.02 -5.70 6.10
CA ASN A 89 21.82 -5.02 7.11
C ASN A 89 22.10 -6.01 8.24
N LYS A 90 23.36 -6.11 8.68
CA LYS A 90 23.78 -7.01 9.78
C LYS A 90 23.59 -6.38 11.18
N GLN A 91 22.96 -5.21 11.26
CA GLN A 91 22.70 -4.48 12.50
C GLN A 91 21.43 -4.95 13.21
#